data_AF-A0AAU9J6G3-F1
#
_entry.id   AF-A0AAU9J6G3-F1
#
_cell.length_a   1.000
_cell.length_b   1.000
_cell.length_c   1.000
_cell.angle_alpha   90.00
_cell.angle_beta   90.00
_cell.angle_gamma   90.00
#
_symmetry.space_group_name_H-M   'P 1'
#
loop_
_entity.id
_entity.type
_entity.pdbx_description
1 polymer ?
#
loop_
_entity_poly.entity_id
_entity_poly.type
_entity_poly.pdbx_seq_one_letter_code
_entity_poly.pdbx_strand_id
1 'polypeptide(L)'
;MVFSQIQLIIHMSKFGSPRVKFCPSIVPLPSNFADQVLELEIQVETQESIEAFKSLMELYSKAIEYYNSIGDAKYKYYQERMISFIQKQDSILQAHASKTASTTTSPEKVPTSRHSVSTTSKLLFHEPPFEVAPEVHRPTELAQRRAADKVMKQHEQESHVSIKHAQQNIKSQNDNLEQRVISRKRGLTRYRSISPETPSCCESTFSFCSPEASRLDIPERESCEGESDKSGGFAKPNISVIFDKGLEEIMEKYITEKIKESGRISKMYKEQIEEIKSIGGSSEIINQIVKEMERNRENELKDLENSLEFKRKQEIDSLRKKMGLSS
;
A
#
# COMPACT_ATOMS: atom_id res chain seq x y z
N MET A 1 -4.79 2.01 22.57
CA MET A 1 -3.37 2.15 22.94
C MET A 1 -2.42 2.06 21.73
N VAL A 2 -2.64 1.17 20.76
CA VAL A 2 -1.76 0.99 19.58
C VAL A 2 -1.63 2.25 18.70
N PHE A 3 -2.69 3.06 18.56
CA PHE A 3 -2.66 4.31 17.79
C PHE A 3 -1.75 5.41 18.38
N SER A 4 -1.52 5.45 19.70
CA SER A 4 -0.62 6.44 20.33
C SER A 4 0.86 6.12 20.07
N GLN A 5 1.24 4.85 19.95
CA GLN A 5 2.62 4.47 19.63
C GLN A 5 2.96 4.74 18.16
N ILE A 6 2.00 4.62 17.24
CA ILE A 6 2.22 4.85 15.81
C ILE A 6 2.39 6.36 15.50
N GLN A 7 1.67 7.25 16.18
CA GLN A 7 1.87 8.70 16.00
C GLN A 7 3.28 9.16 16.43
N LEU A 8 3.89 8.50 17.41
CA LEU A 8 5.25 8.82 17.86
C LEU A 8 6.29 8.48 16.78
N ILE A 9 6.09 7.39 16.02
CA ILE A 9 6.99 6.93 14.96
C ILE A 9 6.93 7.86 13.73
N ILE A 10 5.73 8.33 13.36
CA ILE A 10 5.56 9.25 12.22
C ILE A 10 6.21 10.63 12.50
N HIS A 11 6.22 11.08 13.76
CA HIS A 11 6.78 12.38 14.14
C HIS A 11 8.33 12.40 14.15
N MET A 12 8.99 11.24 14.24
CA MET A 12 10.46 11.13 14.27
C MET A 12 11.12 11.31 12.89
N SER A 13 10.38 11.18 11.78
CA SER A 13 10.93 11.32 10.41
C SER A 13 11.17 12.76 9.93
N LYS A 14 10.79 13.78 10.70
CA LYS A 14 10.85 15.20 10.26
C LYS A 14 11.97 16.04 10.86
N PHE A 15 12.79 15.49 11.75
CA PHE A 15 13.95 16.20 12.30
C PHE A 15 15.24 15.62 11.72
N GLY A 16 15.93 16.41 10.89
CA GLY A 16 17.25 16.07 10.38
C GLY A 16 18.19 15.76 11.53
N SER A 17 18.66 14.51 11.59
CA SER A 17 19.39 14.04 12.76
C SER A 17 20.84 14.55 12.77
N PRO A 18 21.27 15.25 13.84
CA PRO A 18 22.68 15.49 14.11
C PRO A 18 23.38 14.14 14.36
N ARG A 19 24.67 14.05 14.00
CA ARG A 19 25.51 12.85 14.15
C ARG A 19 25.60 12.42 15.63
N VAL A 20 24.66 11.60 16.11
CA VAL A 20 24.74 11.02 17.46
C VAL A 20 25.63 9.78 17.41
N LYS A 21 26.71 9.80 18.18
CA LYS A 21 27.62 8.67 18.36
C LYS A 21 26.95 7.62 19.26
N PHE A 22 26.89 6.40 18.72
CA PHE A 22 26.75 5.10 19.39
C PHE A 22 25.64 4.94 20.43
N CYS A 23 24.58 4.23 20.03
CA CYS A 23 23.63 3.58 20.92
C CYS A 23 24.01 2.10 21.16
N PRO A 24 23.63 1.53 22.31
CA PRO A 24 24.19 0.31 22.90
C PRO A 24 23.72 -0.97 22.19
N SER A 25 24.64 -1.93 22.02
CA SER A 25 24.37 -3.35 21.71
C SER A 25 23.22 -3.62 20.73
N ILE A 26 23.44 -3.31 19.44
CA ILE A 26 22.53 -3.74 18.37
C ILE A 26 22.48 -5.27 18.39
N VAL A 27 21.33 -5.83 18.78
CA VAL A 27 21.11 -7.28 18.72
C VAL A 27 20.95 -7.67 17.25
N PRO A 28 21.81 -8.56 16.70
CA PRO A 28 21.66 -9.00 15.32
C PRO A 28 20.33 -9.72 15.13
N LEU A 29 19.74 -9.57 13.94
CA LEU A 29 18.52 -10.29 13.58
C LEU A 29 18.76 -11.82 13.60
N PRO A 30 17.78 -12.63 14.01
CA PRO A 30 17.88 -14.09 13.94
C PRO A 30 18.18 -14.58 12.52
N SER A 31 18.93 -15.67 12.38
CA SER A 31 19.29 -16.23 11.06
C SER A 31 18.08 -16.71 10.26
N ASN A 32 16.99 -17.08 10.93
CA ASN A 32 15.72 -17.49 10.33
C ASN A 32 14.71 -16.34 10.22
N PHE A 33 15.15 -15.08 10.32
CA PHE A 33 14.27 -13.91 10.25
C PHE A 33 13.50 -13.85 8.93
N ALA A 34 14.18 -14.07 7.80
CA ALA A 34 13.57 -14.01 6.48
C ALA A 34 12.47 -15.07 6.30
N ASP A 35 12.73 -16.29 6.76
CA ASP A 35 11.76 -17.39 6.70
C ASP A 35 10.54 -17.11 7.58
N GLN A 36 10.74 -16.58 8.79
CA GLN A 36 9.64 -16.23 9.69
C GLN A 36 8.76 -15.10 9.12
N VAL A 37 9.36 -14.07 8.53
CA VAL A 37 8.62 -12.99 7.88
C VAL A 37 7.79 -13.54 6.74
N LEU A 38 8.40 -14.35 5.85
CA LEU A 38 7.71 -14.91 4.69
C LEU A 38 6.55 -15.82 5.09
N GLU A 39 6.76 -16.73 6.05
CA GLU A 39 5.71 -17.63 6.54
C GLU A 39 4.54 -16.85 7.15
N LEU A 40 4.83 -15.82 7.96
CA LEU A 40 3.79 -14.97 8.54
C LEU A 40 3.09 -14.08 7.50
N GLU A 41 3.77 -13.61 6.46
CA GLU A 41 3.14 -12.90 5.35
C GLU A 41 2.15 -13.80 4.61
N ILE A 42 2.55 -15.04 4.29
CA ILE A 42 1.67 -16.04 3.68
C ILE A 42 0.50 -16.34 4.61
N GLN A 43 0.75 -16.50 5.91
CA GLN A 43 -0.28 -16.80 6.88
C GLN A 43 -1.29 -15.66 6.99
N VAL A 44 -0.86 -14.39 7.08
CA VAL A 44 -1.77 -13.23 7.13
C VAL A 44 -2.55 -13.06 5.82
N GLU A 45 -1.97 -13.44 4.68
CA GLU A 45 -2.65 -13.37 3.38
C GLU A 45 -3.66 -14.50 3.15
N THR A 46 -3.40 -15.69 3.69
CA THR A 46 -4.28 -16.86 3.54
C THR A 46 -5.30 -16.99 4.66
N GLN A 47 -4.92 -16.62 5.89
CA GLN A 47 -5.71 -16.71 7.10
C GLN A 47 -5.70 -15.34 7.77
N GLU A 48 -6.87 -14.71 7.95
CA GLU A 48 -6.99 -13.41 8.63
C GLU A 48 -6.78 -13.54 10.16
N SER A 49 -5.64 -14.11 10.57
CA SER A 49 -5.28 -14.34 11.97
C SER A 49 -4.64 -13.08 12.57
N ILE A 50 -5.30 -12.57 13.60
CA ILE A 50 -4.84 -11.40 14.38
C ILE A 50 -3.49 -11.69 15.06
N GLU A 51 -3.25 -12.93 15.47
CA GLU A 51 -2.00 -13.32 16.13
C GLU A 51 -0.82 -13.32 15.15
N ALA A 52 -1.01 -13.88 13.95
CA ALA A 52 0.01 -13.85 12.90
C ALA A 52 0.35 -12.40 12.50
N PHE A 53 -0.67 -11.55 12.42
CA PHE A 53 -0.48 -10.12 12.14
C PHE A 53 0.36 -9.42 13.22
N LYS A 54 0.06 -9.63 14.51
CA LYS A 54 0.83 -9.04 15.62
C LYS A 54 2.29 -9.49 15.59
N SER A 55 2.54 -10.78 15.39
CA SER A 55 3.90 -11.34 15.29
C SER A 55 4.67 -10.75 14.10
N LEU A 56 4.01 -10.59 12.94
CA LEU A 56 4.61 -9.96 11.76
C LEU A 56 4.97 -8.49 12.02
N MET A 57 4.12 -7.74 12.72
CA MET A 57 4.40 -6.35 13.10
C MET A 57 5.60 -6.24 14.05
N GLU A 58 5.75 -7.18 14.98
CA GLU A 58 6.91 -7.21 15.86
C GLU A 58 8.20 -7.48 15.08
N LEU A 59 8.20 -8.42 14.13
CA LEU A 59 9.35 -8.70 13.26
C LEU A 59 9.73 -7.50 12.39
N TYR A 60 8.75 -6.82 11.79
CA TYR A 60 9.01 -5.60 11.03
C TYR A 60 9.55 -4.46 11.90
N SER A 61 9.06 -4.27 13.11
CA SER A 61 9.64 -3.28 14.04
C SER A 61 11.10 -3.60 14.35
N LYS A 62 11.42 -4.87 14.63
CA LYS A 62 12.82 -5.31 14.91
C LYS A 62 13.73 -5.10 13.70
N ALA A 63 13.26 -5.39 12.50
CA ALA A 63 14.03 -5.14 11.27
C ALA A 63 14.25 -3.65 11.02
N ILE A 64 13.23 -2.80 11.21
CA ILE A 64 13.37 -1.35 11.05
C ILE A 64 14.42 -0.82 12.02
N GLU A 65 14.36 -1.20 13.29
CA GLU A 65 15.34 -0.80 14.30
C GLU A 65 16.76 -1.24 13.92
N TYR A 66 16.92 -2.53 13.57
CA TYR A 66 18.21 -3.08 13.16
C TYR A 66 18.78 -2.37 11.92
N TYR A 67 18.04 -2.32 10.80
CA TYR A 67 18.53 -1.74 9.55
C TYR A 67 18.74 -0.23 9.66
N ASN A 68 17.94 0.49 10.44
CA ASN A 68 18.13 1.90 10.70
C ASN A 68 19.40 2.16 11.54
N SER A 69 19.68 1.29 12.52
CA SER A 69 20.87 1.42 13.37
C SER A 69 22.19 1.24 12.60
N ILE A 70 22.20 0.37 11.58
CA ILE A 70 23.36 0.16 10.70
C ILE A 70 23.38 1.10 9.49
N GLY A 71 22.37 1.97 9.33
CA GLY A 71 22.26 2.91 8.22
C GLY A 71 21.93 2.29 6.86
N ASP A 72 21.38 1.08 6.84
CA ASP A 72 21.00 0.37 5.60
C ASP A 72 19.60 0.80 5.15
N ALA A 73 19.47 1.27 3.91
CA ALA A 73 18.21 1.72 3.32
C ALA A 73 17.06 0.69 3.37
N LYS A 74 17.34 -0.59 3.61
CA LYS A 74 16.33 -1.64 3.85
C LYS A 74 15.33 -1.29 4.95
N TYR A 75 15.69 -0.45 5.93
CA TYR A 75 14.71 -0.03 6.95
C TYR A 75 13.48 0.64 6.32
N LYS A 76 13.66 1.38 5.21
CA LYS A 76 12.56 2.04 4.48
C LYS A 76 11.63 1.03 3.84
N TYR A 77 12.19 -0.04 3.26
CA TYR A 77 11.42 -1.13 2.69
C TYR A 77 10.49 -1.75 3.74
N TYR A 78 11.02 -2.10 4.92
CA TYR A 78 10.22 -2.68 6.00
C TYR A 78 9.20 -1.68 6.57
N GLN A 79 9.54 -0.39 6.62
CA GLN A 79 8.62 0.67 7.03
C GLN A 79 7.43 0.79 6.06
N GLU A 80 7.68 0.82 4.75
CA GLU A 80 6.63 0.84 3.73
C GLU A 80 5.76 -0.42 3.79
N ARG A 81 6.40 -1.59 3.91
CA ARG A 81 5.70 -2.88 4.04
C ARG A 81 4.75 -2.90 5.24
N MET A 82 5.24 -2.44 6.40
CA MET A 82 4.44 -2.34 7.61
C MET A 82 3.22 -1.41 7.44
N ILE A 83 3.41 -0.25 6.81
CA ILE A 83 2.32 0.70 6.53
C ILE A 83 1.28 0.08 5.59
N SER A 84 1.72 -0.59 4.52
CA SER A 84 0.80 -1.28 3.60
C SER A 84 -0.04 -2.35 4.30
N PHE A 85 0.55 -3.09 5.25
CA PHE A 85 -0.16 -4.09 6.03
C PHE A 85 -1.25 -3.49 6.94
N ILE A 86 -0.95 -2.36 7.59
CA ILE A 86 -1.93 -1.64 8.43
C ILE A 86 -3.12 -1.18 7.58
N GLN A 87 -2.85 -0.59 6.41
CA GLN A 87 -3.90 -0.12 5.49
C GLN A 87 -4.78 -1.28 4.96
N LYS A 88 -4.19 -2.45 4.70
CA LYS A 88 -4.93 -3.66 4.29
C LYS A 88 -5.86 -4.13 5.41
N GLN A 89 -5.40 -4.13 6.67
CA GLN A 89 -6.22 -4.49 7.83
C GLN A 89 -7.37 -3.49 8.08
N ASP A 90 -7.13 -2.18 7.98
CA ASP A 90 -8.19 -1.18 8.12
C ASP A 90 -9.33 -1.39 7.09
N SER A 91 -8.97 -1.81 5.87
CA SER A 91 -9.93 -2.14 4.82
C SER A 91 -10.77 -3.37 5.18
N ILE A 92 -10.16 -4.38 5.79
CA ILE A 92 -10.83 -5.60 6.27
C ILE A 92 -11.77 -5.26 7.44
N LEU A 93 -11.30 -4.52 8.44
CA LEU A 93 -12.11 -4.09 9.58
C LEU A 93 -13.33 -3.26 9.15
N GLN A 94 -13.16 -2.35 8.19
CA GLN A 94 -14.29 -1.59 7.62
C GLN A 94 -15.28 -2.49 6.89
N ALA A 95 -14.80 -3.50 6.16
CA ALA A 95 -15.65 -4.47 5.47
C ALA A 95 -16.49 -5.29 6.47
N HIS A 96 -15.90 -5.73 7.58
CA HIS A 96 -16.63 -6.47 8.62
C HIS A 96 -17.62 -5.59 9.39
N ALA A 97 -17.24 -4.36 9.76
CA ALA A 97 -18.13 -3.43 10.45
C ALA A 97 -19.39 -3.10 9.63
N SER A 98 -19.23 -2.98 8.30
CA SER A 98 -20.35 -2.72 7.37
C SER A 98 -21.29 -3.92 7.23
N LYS A 99 -20.76 -5.14 7.37
CA LYS A 99 -21.52 -6.39 7.27
C LYS A 99 -22.37 -6.66 8.51
N THR A 100 -21.94 -6.18 9.69
CA THR A 100 -22.69 -6.33 10.95
C THR A 100 -23.83 -5.32 11.13
N ALA A 101 -23.82 -4.19 10.43
CA ALA A 101 -24.86 -3.17 10.57
C ALA A 101 -26.17 -3.49 9.81
N SER A 102 -26.14 -4.43 8.87
CA SER A 102 -27.26 -4.76 7.98
C SER A 102 -28.06 -6.01 8.41
N THR A 103 -27.73 -6.63 9.54
CA THR A 103 -28.49 -7.76 10.12
C THR A 103 -29.17 -7.37 11.44
N THR A 104 -29.62 -6.12 11.57
CA THR A 104 -30.60 -5.79 12.62
C THR A 104 -31.98 -6.10 12.07
N THR A 105 -32.45 -7.27 12.48
CA THR A 105 -33.83 -7.74 12.42
C THR A 105 -34.83 -6.62 12.67
N SER A 106 -35.78 -6.53 11.74
CA SER A 106 -37.08 -5.88 11.89
C SER A 106 -37.67 -6.09 13.29
N PRO A 107 -38.30 -5.08 13.91
CA PRO A 107 -39.02 -5.26 15.16
C PRO A 107 -40.21 -6.19 14.92
N GLU A 108 -40.08 -7.41 15.44
CA GLU A 108 -41.17 -8.34 15.63
C GLU A 108 -42.23 -7.66 16.50
N LYS A 109 -43.43 -7.52 15.93
CA LYS A 109 -44.61 -6.97 16.58
C LYS A 109 -44.96 -7.83 17.80
N VAL A 110 -44.63 -7.34 18.99
CA VAL A 110 -45.20 -7.86 20.24
C VAL A 110 -46.70 -7.54 20.24
N PRO A 111 -47.59 -8.55 20.36
CA PRO A 111 -49.01 -8.32 20.47
C PRO A 111 -49.36 -7.72 21.83
N THR A 112 -50.10 -6.63 21.78
CA THR A 112 -50.86 -6.01 22.86
C THR A 112 -51.54 -7.06 23.74
N SER A 113 -51.10 -7.20 24.99
CA SER A 113 -51.93 -7.76 26.06
C SER A 113 -52.02 -6.76 27.20
N ARG A 114 -53.20 -6.14 27.31
CA ARG A 114 -53.65 -5.38 28.46
C ARG A 114 -53.85 -6.34 29.63
N HIS A 115 -53.14 -6.16 30.74
CA HIS A 115 -53.70 -6.40 32.06
C HIS A 115 -53.12 -5.42 33.06
N SER A 116 -53.97 -4.47 33.45
CA SER A 116 -53.85 -3.69 34.67
C SER A 116 -53.99 -4.61 35.88
N VAL A 117 -53.00 -4.66 36.77
CA VAL A 117 -53.24 -5.04 38.16
C VAL A 117 -52.45 -4.09 39.06
N SER A 118 -53.22 -3.25 39.74
CA SER A 118 -52.82 -2.47 40.90
C SER A 118 -52.46 -3.43 42.04
N THR A 119 -51.31 -3.25 42.68
CA THR A 119 -51.17 -3.69 44.07
C THR A 119 -50.24 -2.74 44.81
N THR A 120 -50.88 -1.82 45.52
CA THR A 120 -50.35 -0.97 46.56
C THR A 120 -49.99 -1.80 47.79
N SER A 121 -48.71 -2.13 47.98
CA SER A 121 -48.21 -2.56 49.30
C SER A 121 -47.48 -1.39 49.97
N LYS A 122 -48.22 -0.71 50.85
CA LYS A 122 -47.68 0.16 51.90
C LYS A 122 -46.67 -0.64 52.71
N LEU A 123 -45.43 -0.17 52.78
CA LEU A 123 -44.48 -0.61 53.78
C LEU A 123 -43.87 0.64 54.42
N LEU A 124 -44.32 0.92 55.64
CA LEU A 124 -43.79 1.95 56.53
C LEU A 124 -42.31 1.63 56.78
N PHE A 125 -41.43 2.48 56.28
CA PHE A 125 -40.09 2.62 56.83
C PHE A 125 -39.93 4.06 57.34
N HIS A 126 -39.59 4.14 58.61
CA HIS A 126 -39.35 5.36 59.36
C HIS A 126 -37.98 5.89 58.95
N GLU A 127 -37.94 7.03 58.25
CA GLU A 127 -36.71 7.70 57.84
C GLU A 127 -36.23 8.63 58.96
N PRO A 128 -34.93 8.57 59.35
CA PRO A 128 -34.35 9.54 60.28
C PRO A 128 -34.00 10.87 59.55
N PRO A 129 -33.99 12.01 60.25
CA PRO A 129 -33.73 13.31 59.65
C PRO A 129 -32.24 13.44 59.33
N PHE A 130 -31.87 13.25 58.06
CA PHE A 130 -30.54 13.56 57.56
C PHE A 130 -30.50 14.94 56.90
N GLU A 131 -29.41 15.65 57.25
CA GLU A 131 -29.04 16.98 56.78
C GLU A 131 -29.12 17.15 55.26
N VAL A 132 -29.65 18.31 54.88
CA VAL A 132 -29.83 18.79 53.51
C VAL A 132 -28.47 18.93 52.83
N ALA A 133 -28.09 17.90 52.05
CA ALA A 133 -26.99 17.99 51.10
C ALA A 133 -27.43 18.82 49.86
N PRO A 134 -26.55 19.64 49.27
CA PRO A 134 -26.89 20.52 48.17
C PRO A 134 -27.34 19.73 46.94
N GLU A 135 -28.47 20.15 46.38
CA GLU A 135 -29.14 19.57 45.21
C GLU A 135 -28.19 19.60 43.99
N VAL A 136 -27.48 18.51 43.74
CA VAL A 136 -26.69 18.32 42.52
C VAL A 136 -27.67 18.07 41.39
N HIS A 137 -28.03 19.13 40.66
CA HIS A 137 -28.80 19.04 39.42
C HIS A 137 -28.04 18.15 38.42
N ARG A 138 -28.37 16.86 38.43
CA ARG A 138 -27.95 15.93 37.38
C ARG A 138 -28.61 16.38 36.07
N PRO A 139 -27.82 16.74 35.05
CA PRO A 139 -28.36 16.97 33.72
C PRO A 139 -29.16 15.74 33.32
N THR A 140 -30.38 15.95 32.86
CA THR A 140 -31.25 14.87 32.37
C THR A 140 -30.48 14.10 31.30
N GLU A 141 -30.41 12.78 31.41
CA GLU A 141 -29.63 11.87 30.54
C GLU A 141 -29.87 12.15 29.03
N LEU A 142 -31.08 12.61 28.70
CA LEU A 142 -31.50 13.02 27.37
C LEU A 142 -30.75 14.24 26.82
N ALA A 143 -30.35 15.20 27.66
CA ALA A 143 -29.55 16.35 27.29
C ALA A 143 -28.09 15.96 26.98
N GLN A 144 -27.53 15.02 27.75
CA GLN A 144 -26.19 14.48 27.49
C GLN A 144 -26.13 13.72 26.16
N ARG A 145 -27.17 12.93 25.84
CA ARG A 145 -27.25 12.20 24.57
C ARG A 145 -27.30 13.13 23.36
N ARG A 146 -28.09 14.21 23.43
CA ARG A 146 -28.14 15.23 22.36
C ARG A 146 -26.82 15.98 22.18
N ALA A 147 -26.10 16.23 23.26
CA ALA A 147 -24.77 16.84 23.19
C ALA A 147 -23.76 15.90 22.51
N ALA A 148 -23.77 14.61 22.87
CA ALA A 148 -22.92 13.60 22.23
C ALA A 148 -23.21 13.47 20.72
N ASP A 149 -24.48 13.40 20.32
CA ASP A 149 -24.86 13.33 18.90
C ASP A 149 -24.39 14.55 18.10
N LYS A 150 -24.42 15.75 18.71
CA LYS A 150 -23.93 16.98 18.08
C LYS A 150 -22.41 16.93 17.88
N VAL A 151 -21.67 16.45 18.88
CA VAL A 151 -20.21 16.29 18.78
C VAL A 151 -19.85 15.24 17.74
N MET A 152 -20.56 14.12 17.68
CA MET A 152 -20.34 13.09 16.67
C MET A 152 -20.57 13.61 15.25
N LYS A 153 -21.68 14.33 15.02
CA LYS A 153 -21.96 14.95 13.71
C LYS A 153 -20.92 15.98 13.31
N GLN A 154 -20.43 16.78 14.26
CA GLN A 154 -19.37 17.75 14.00
C GLN A 154 -18.07 17.03 13.61
N HIS A 155 -17.68 15.99 14.33
CA HIS A 155 -16.49 15.21 14.03
C HIS A 155 -16.59 14.51 12.66
N GLU A 156 -17.76 13.98 12.31
CA GLU A 156 -18.01 13.38 10.99
C GLU A 156 -17.86 14.41 9.87
N GLN A 157 -18.41 15.62 10.06
CA GLN A 157 -18.26 16.72 9.11
C GLN A 157 -16.80 17.17 8.96
N GLU A 158 -16.08 17.37 10.07
CA GLU A 158 -14.67 17.75 10.07
C GLU A 158 -13.79 16.67 9.40
N SER A 159 -14.04 15.40 9.71
CA SER A 159 -13.39 14.25 9.07
C SER A 159 -13.58 14.27 7.55
N HIS A 160 -14.81 14.49 7.07
CA HIS A 160 -15.07 14.60 5.64
C HIS A 160 -14.33 15.77 4.97
N VAL A 161 -14.22 16.92 5.64
CA VAL A 161 -13.46 18.07 5.14
C VAL A 161 -11.96 17.74 5.08
N SER A 162 -11.41 17.12 6.12
CA SER A 162 -10.02 16.68 6.15
C SER A 162 -9.69 15.66 5.06
N ILE A 163 -10.57 14.69 4.80
CA ILE A 163 -10.41 13.70 3.73
C ILE A 163 -10.40 14.38 2.36
N LYS A 164 -11.33 15.30 2.10
CA LYS A 164 -11.37 16.06 0.83
C LYS A 164 -10.10 16.86 0.61
N HIS A 165 -9.59 17.52 1.65
CA HIS A 165 -8.35 18.28 1.58
C HIS A 165 -7.13 17.36 1.31
N ALA A 166 -7.05 16.20 1.96
CA ALA A 166 -6.00 15.22 1.71
C ALA A 166 -6.04 14.71 0.26
N GLN A 167 -7.23 14.41 -0.28
CA GLN A 167 -7.40 13.99 -1.67
C GLN A 167 -6.96 15.08 -2.66
N GLN A 168 -7.29 16.35 -2.40
CA GLN A 168 -6.85 17.48 -3.22
C GLN A 168 -5.32 17.63 -3.20
N ASN A 169 -4.68 17.46 -2.04
CA ASN A 169 -3.22 17.50 -1.93
C ASN A 169 -2.52 16.36 -2.68
N ILE A 170 -3.06 15.14 -2.62
CA ILE A 170 -2.52 14.00 -3.38
C ILE A 170 -2.66 14.27 -4.88
N LYS A 171 -3.82 14.79 -5.31
CA LYS A 171 -4.05 15.13 -6.72
C LYS A 171 -3.06 16.18 -7.22
N SER A 172 -2.86 17.27 -6.48
CA SER A 172 -1.93 18.33 -6.88
C SER A 172 -0.47 17.86 -6.93
N GLN A 173 -0.07 16.95 -6.04
CA GLN A 173 1.26 16.33 -6.07
C GLN A 173 1.44 15.45 -7.31
N ASN A 174 0.43 14.65 -7.67
CA ASN A 174 0.46 13.83 -8.87
C ASN A 174 0.53 14.68 -10.14
N ASP A 175 -0.28 15.74 -10.24
CA ASP A 175 -0.25 16.67 -11.37
C ASP A 175 1.15 17.31 -11.52
N ASN A 176 1.79 17.67 -10.41
CA ASN A 176 3.15 18.23 -10.42
C ASN A 176 4.19 17.20 -10.90
N LEU A 177 4.10 15.96 -10.42
CA LEU A 177 4.98 14.88 -10.85
C LEU A 177 4.82 14.59 -12.33
N GLU A 178 3.59 14.53 -12.83
CA GLU A 178 3.30 14.33 -14.24
C GLU A 178 3.90 15.44 -15.10
N GLN A 179 3.77 16.70 -14.70
CA GLN A 179 4.42 17.82 -15.39
C GLN A 179 5.94 17.69 -15.41
N ARG A 180 6.57 17.25 -14.31
CA ARG A 180 8.03 17.03 -14.26
C ARG A 180 8.46 15.90 -15.19
N VAL A 181 7.71 14.81 -15.26
CA VAL A 181 7.96 13.69 -16.18
C VAL A 181 7.83 14.15 -17.63
N ILE A 182 6.77 14.89 -17.98
CA ILE A 182 6.58 15.45 -19.33
C ILE A 182 7.73 16.39 -19.69
N SER A 183 8.17 17.23 -18.77
CA SER A 183 9.26 18.18 -18.98
C SER A 183 10.59 17.47 -19.26
N ARG A 184 10.91 16.41 -18.50
CA ARG A 184 12.09 15.56 -18.75
C ARG A 184 11.99 14.85 -20.10
N LYS A 185 10.82 14.31 -20.43
CA LYS A 185 10.58 13.63 -21.72
C LYS A 185 10.80 14.57 -22.91
N ARG A 186 10.34 15.83 -22.80
CA ARG A 186 10.58 16.87 -23.83
C ARG A 186 12.06 17.28 -23.91
N GLY A 187 12.77 17.33 -22.78
CA GLY A 187 14.20 17.64 -22.74
C GLY A 187 15.07 16.59 -23.43
N LEU A 188 14.77 15.30 -23.24
CA LEU A 188 15.51 14.20 -23.86
C LEU A 188 15.41 14.20 -25.39
N THR A 189 14.28 14.63 -25.96
CA THR A 189 14.08 14.62 -27.41
C THR A 189 14.92 15.68 -28.15
N ARG A 190 15.43 16.72 -27.47
CA ARG A 190 16.28 17.74 -28.11
C ARG A 190 17.71 17.29 -28.37
N TYR A 191 18.23 16.32 -27.59
CA TYR A 191 19.64 15.91 -27.72
C TYR A 191 19.89 14.86 -28.81
N ARG A 192 18.84 14.37 -29.49
CA ARG A 192 18.95 13.33 -30.51
C ARG A 192 18.87 13.83 -31.95
N SER A 193 18.76 15.15 -32.16
CA SER A 193 18.60 15.74 -33.50
C SER A 193 19.84 16.43 -34.04
N ILE A 194 20.96 16.45 -33.28
CA ILE A 194 22.24 16.93 -33.81
C ILE A 194 22.90 15.73 -34.48
N SER A 195 22.56 15.55 -35.76
CA SER A 195 23.35 14.76 -36.69
C SER A 195 24.76 15.37 -36.75
N PRO A 196 25.84 14.58 -36.58
CA PRO A 196 27.19 15.07 -36.74
C PRO A 196 27.49 15.19 -38.23
N GLU A 197 27.15 16.32 -38.83
CA GLU A 197 27.87 16.76 -40.02
C GLU A 197 29.22 17.32 -39.57
N THR A 198 30.25 16.61 -40.00
CA THR A 198 31.67 16.87 -39.78
C THR A 198 32.07 18.33 -40.07
N PRO A 199 32.61 19.09 -39.09
CA PRO A 199 33.41 20.25 -39.40
C PRO A 199 34.86 19.79 -39.62
N SER A 200 35.22 19.77 -40.90
CA SER A 200 36.59 19.77 -41.38
C SER A 200 37.38 20.97 -40.80
N CYS A 201 38.58 20.67 -40.28
CA CYS A 201 39.77 21.51 -40.27
C CYS A 201 39.78 22.83 -39.49
N CYS A 202 40.56 22.88 -38.40
CA CYS A 202 41.72 23.78 -38.32
C CYS A 202 42.62 23.43 -37.11
N GLU A 203 43.86 23.04 -37.40
CA GLU A 203 44.98 23.09 -36.47
C GLU A 203 45.18 24.51 -35.96
N SER A 204 45.27 24.70 -34.65
CA SER A 204 45.94 25.87 -34.08
C SER A 204 46.52 25.54 -32.71
N THR A 205 47.80 25.24 -32.74
CA THR A 205 48.84 25.78 -31.85
C THR A 205 48.48 26.02 -30.38
N PHE A 206 48.91 25.04 -29.58
CA PHE A 206 49.56 25.16 -28.28
C PHE A 206 49.92 26.60 -27.85
N SER A 207 49.32 27.07 -26.75
CA SER A 207 49.85 28.17 -25.95
C SER A 207 49.63 27.88 -24.47
N PHE A 208 50.72 27.46 -23.86
CA PHE A 208 51.00 27.26 -22.45
C PHE A 208 50.74 28.55 -21.64
N CYS A 209 50.07 28.44 -20.48
CA CYS A 209 50.37 29.25 -19.29
C CYS A 209 49.63 28.70 -18.06
N SER A 210 50.41 28.06 -17.19
CA SER A 210 50.16 27.88 -15.75
C SER A 210 50.33 29.24 -15.03
N PRO A 211 49.92 29.44 -13.74
CA PRO A 211 50.60 28.78 -12.62
C PRO A 211 49.71 28.41 -11.39
N GLU A 212 50.22 27.44 -10.60
CA GLU A 212 50.34 27.40 -9.12
C GLU A 212 49.14 27.84 -8.24
N ALA A 213 48.77 27.20 -7.13
CA ALA A 213 49.35 26.16 -6.28
C ALA A 213 48.25 25.67 -5.33
N SER A 214 48.31 24.40 -4.90
CA SER A 214 48.08 23.96 -3.51
C SER A 214 48.23 22.44 -3.44
N ARG A 215 49.38 22.03 -2.91
CA ARG A 215 49.77 20.65 -2.59
C ARG A 215 48.82 20.03 -1.56
N LEU A 216 48.32 18.84 -1.85
CA LEU A 216 48.05 17.80 -0.85
C LEU A 216 48.45 16.46 -1.47
N ASP A 217 49.53 15.90 -0.94
CA ASP A 217 50.13 14.64 -1.34
C ASP A 217 49.13 13.49 -1.11
N ILE A 218 48.66 12.88 -2.20
CA ILE A 218 47.99 11.59 -2.21
C ILE A 218 48.89 10.66 -3.03
N PRO A 219 49.31 9.49 -2.49
CA PRO A 219 50.25 8.61 -3.17
C PRO A 219 49.64 8.05 -4.46
N GLU A 220 50.37 8.27 -5.55
CA GLU A 220 50.13 7.75 -6.89
C GLU A 220 49.97 6.23 -6.85
N ARG A 221 48.77 5.77 -7.19
CA ARG A 221 48.52 4.40 -7.61
C ARG A 221 48.55 4.43 -9.13
N GLU A 222 49.68 4.02 -9.70
CA GLU A 222 49.86 3.80 -11.13
C GLU A 222 48.77 2.85 -11.64
N SER A 223 47.75 3.40 -12.30
CA SER A 223 46.89 2.63 -13.20
C SER A 223 47.17 3.12 -14.62
N CYS A 224 47.89 2.29 -15.37
CA CYS A 224 48.10 2.44 -16.80
C CYS A 224 46.74 2.45 -17.53
N GLU A 225 46.16 3.63 -17.71
CA GLU A 225 45.11 3.85 -18.70
C GLU A 225 45.79 4.07 -20.05
N GLY A 226 46.14 2.97 -20.69
CA GLY A 226 46.47 2.96 -22.11
C GLY A 226 45.23 3.37 -22.90
N GLU A 227 45.27 4.59 -23.44
CA GLU A 227 44.36 5.10 -24.46
C GLU A 227 44.44 4.20 -25.69
N SER A 228 43.65 3.13 -25.69
CA SER A 228 43.46 2.27 -26.84
C SER A 228 42.38 2.92 -27.70
N ASP A 229 42.84 3.66 -28.71
CA ASP A 229 42.10 4.07 -29.90
C ASP A 229 41.46 2.84 -30.56
N LYS A 230 40.28 2.47 -30.08
CA LYS A 230 39.45 1.42 -30.66
C LYS A 230 38.56 2.06 -31.72
N SER A 231 39.05 1.94 -32.96
CA SER A 231 38.33 2.17 -34.20
C SER A 231 36.84 1.86 -34.09
N GLY A 232 36.00 2.81 -34.51
CA GLY A 232 34.53 2.79 -34.47
C GLY A 232 33.87 1.70 -35.34
N GLY A 233 34.12 0.44 -35.03
CA GLY A 233 33.28 -0.66 -35.48
C GLY A 233 31.95 -0.60 -34.72
N PHE A 234 30.84 -0.49 -35.44
CA PHE A 234 29.50 -0.64 -34.87
C PHE A 234 29.45 -1.95 -34.08
N ALA A 235 29.46 -1.86 -32.75
CA ALA A 235 29.31 -3.01 -31.89
C ALA A 235 28.01 -3.70 -32.29
N LYS A 236 28.11 -4.96 -32.74
CA LYS A 236 26.91 -5.77 -33.02
C LYS A 236 26.05 -5.71 -31.75
N PRO A 237 24.77 -5.34 -31.87
CA PRO A 237 23.92 -5.19 -30.70
C PRO A 237 23.91 -6.52 -29.95
N ASN A 238 24.20 -6.44 -28.65
CA ASN A 238 24.33 -7.62 -27.80
C ASN A 238 23.00 -8.38 -27.80
N ILE A 239 23.01 -9.60 -28.34
CA ILE A 239 21.83 -10.47 -28.51
C ILE A 239 21.08 -10.64 -27.18
N SER A 240 21.80 -10.69 -26.05
CA SER A 240 21.21 -10.74 -24.71
C SER A 240 20.29 -9.55 -24.46
N VAL A 241 20.75 -8.34 -24.75
CA VAL A 241 19.99 -7.10 -24.49
C VAL A 241 18.70 -7.07 -25.30
N ILE A 242 18.72 -7.58 -26.52
CA ILE A 242 17.51 -7.67 -27.37
C ILE A 242 16.54 -8.71 -26.79
N PHE A 243 17.03 -9.86 -26.35
CA PHE A 243 16.21 -10.92 -25.78
C PHE A 243 15.57 -10.48 -24.46
N ASP A 244 16.36 -9.89 -23.55
CA ASP A 244 15.89 -9.44 -22.24
C ASP A 244 14.79 -8.38 -22.37
N LYS A 245 14.98 -7.43 -23.29
CA LYS A 245 13.95 -6.43 -23.60
C LYS A 245 12.68 -7.06 -24.17
N GLY A 246 12.80 -8.01 -25.10
CA GLY A 246 11.64 -8.72 -25.65
C GLY A 246 10.90 -9.54 -24.59
N LEU A 247 11.63 -10.14 -23.64
CA LEU A 247 11.05 -10.87 -22.52
C LEU A 247 10.28 -9.94 -21.58
N GLU A 248 10.85 -8.77 -21.26
CA GLU A 248 10.20 -7.73 -20.47
C GLU A 248 8.89 -7.26 -21.12
N GLU A 249 8.91 -6.95 -22.43
CA GLU A 249 7.72 -6.54 -23.19
C GLU A 249 6.62 -7.63 -23.16
N ILE A 250 6.99 -8.91 -23.28
CA ILE A 250 6.05 -10.02 -23.15
C ILE A 250 5.46 -10.09 -21.73
N MET A 251 6.28 -9.99 -20.69
CA MET A 251 5.81 -10.05 -19.31
C MET A 251 4.85 -8.91 -18.98
N GLU A 252 5.20 -7.67 -19.34
CA GLU A 252 4.37 -6.48 -19.10
C GLU A 252 3.01 -6.59 -19.80
N LYS A 253 3.01 -7.06 -21.07
CA LYS A 253 1.80 -7.30 -21.85
C LYS A 253 0.82 -8.23 -21.14
N TYR A 254 1.27 -9.42 -20.72
CA TYR A 254 0.39 -10.41 -20.08
C TYR A 254 -0.04 -10.02 -18.66
N ILE A 255 0.80 -9.30 -17.91
CA ILE A 255 0.40 -8.75 -16.60
C ILE A 255 -0.72 -7.72 -16.78
N THR A 256 -0.56 -6.81 -17.72
CA THR A 256 -1.57 -5.77 -18.00
C THR A 256 -2.88 -6.39 -18.50
N GLU A 257 -2.80 -7.36 -19.40
CA GLU A 257 -3.96 -8.11 -19.90
C GLU A 257 -4.67 -8.88 -18.78
N LYS A 258 -3.91 -9.57 -17.91
CA LYS A 258 -4.45 -10.26 -16.73
C LYS A 258 -5.24 -9.30 -15.84
N ILE A 259 -4.66 -8.17 -15.46
CA ILE A 259 -5.31 -7.16 -14.60
C ILE A 259 -6.59 -6.63 -15.23
N LYS A 260 -6.54 -6.31 -16.53
CA LYS A 260 -7.69 -5.76 -17.27
C LYS A 260 -8.84 -6.76 -17.34
N GLU A 261 -8.57 -7.98 -17.77
CA GLU A 261 -9.62 -9.00 -17.95
C GLU A 261 -10.14 -9.54 -16.61
N SER A 262 -9.29 -9.76 -15.62
CA SER A 262 -9.72 -10.16 -14.27
C SER A 262 -10.62 -9.09 -13.63
N GLY A 263 -10.28 -7.82 -13.85
CA GLY A 263 -11.09 -6.67 -13.41
C GLY A 263 -12.45 -6.63 -14.09
N ARG A 264 -12.52 -6.89 -15.41
CA ARG A 264 -13.77 -6.95 -16.17
C ARG A 264 -14.69 -8.07 -15.66
N ILE A 265 -14.16 -9.29 -15.50
CA ILE A 265 -14.91 -10.44 -14.97
C ILE A 265 -15.42 -10.13 -13.57
N SER A 266 -14.54 -9.67 -12.68
CA SER A 266 -14.92 -9.36 -11.29
C SER A 266 -16.00 -8.28 -11.20
N LYS A 267 -15.92 -7.25 -12.03
CA LYS A 267 -16.94 -6.19 -12.09
C LYS A 267 -18.29 -6.72 -12.57
N MET A 268 -18.29 -7.52 -13.65
CA MET A 268 -19.51 -8.10 -14.22
C MET A 268 -20.26 -8.98 -13.20
N TYR A 269 -19.56 -9.94 -12.56
CA TYR A 269 -20.20 -10.80 -11.56
C TYR A 269 -20.67 -10.00 -10.34
N LYS A 270 -19.90 -8.99 -9.91
CA LYS A 270 -20.31 -8.12 -8.80
C LYS A 270 -21.63 -7.39 -9.12
N GLU A 271 -21.74 -6.81 -10.31
CA GLU A 271 -22.96 -6.12 -10.75
C GLU A 271 -24.17 -7.07 -10.80
N GLN A 272 -24.00 -8.27 -11.39
CA GLN A 272 -25.07 -9.27 -11.46
C GLN A 272 -25.49 -9.79 -10.07
N ILE A 273 -24.53 -10.02 -9.16
CA ILE A 273 -24.82 -10.45 -7.79
C ILE A 273 -25.61 -9.37 -7.03
N GLU A 274 -25.20 -8.10 -7.15
CA GLU A 274 -25.91 -6.98 -6.52
C GLU A 274 -27.33 -6.81 -7.09
N GLU A 275 -27.51 -6.95 -8.40
CA GLU A 275 -28.82 -6.92 -9.04
C GLU A 275 -29.74 -8.03 -8.49
N ILE A 276 -29.25 -9.27 -8.45
CA ILE A 276 -30.02 -10.42 -7.93
C ILE A 276 -30.38 -10.23 -6.45
N LYS A 277 -29.45 -9.74 -5.63
CA LYS A 277 -29.72 -9.42 -4.22
C LYS A 277 -30.77 -8.33 -4.06
N SER A 278 -30.75 -7.31 -4.92
CA SER A 278 -31.71 -6.21 -4.88
C SER A 278 -33.15 -6.66 -5.18
N ILE A 279 -33.31 -7.67 -6.05
CA ILE A 279 -34.63 -8.19 -6.46
C ILE A 279 -35.14 -9.22 -5.45
N GLY A 280 -34.28 -10.15 -5.03
CA GLY A 280 -34.67 -11.34 -4.27
C GLY A 280 -34.57 -11.21 -2.74
N GLY A 281 -34.02 -10.10 -2.25
CA GLY A 281 -33.76 -9.90 -0.82
C GLY A 281 -32.88 -11.01 -0.22
N SER A 282 -33.13 -11.36 1.04
CA SER A 282 -32.35 -12.36 1.79
C SER A 282 -32.90 -13.79 1.72
N SER A 283 -33.61 -14.14 0.65
CA SER A 283 -34.15 -15.49 0.47
C SER A 283 -33.02 -16.54 0.40
N GLU A 284 -33.24 -17.71 1.00
CA GLU A 284 -32.27 -18.81 1.01
C GLU A 284 -31.89 -19.27 -0.42
N ILE A 285 -32.87 -19.29 -1.32
CA ILE A 285 -32.68 -19.63 -2.73
C ILE A 285 -31.73 -18.62 -3.40
N ILE A 286 -31.87 -17.33 -3.10
CA ILE A 286 -31.04 -16.26 -3.66
C ILE A 286 -29.60 -16.38 -3.16
N ASN A 287 -29.42 -16.69 -1.87
CA ASN A 287 -28.09 -16.93 -1.31
C ASN A 287 -27.38 -18.13 -1.97
N GLN A 288 -28.12 -19.19 -2.32
CA GLN A 288 -27.58 -20.32 -3.06
C GLN A 288 -27.13 -19.93 -4.48
N ILE A 289 -27.93 -19.13 -5.19
CA ILE A 289 -27.59 -18.59 -6.51
C ILE A 289 -26.34 -17.71 -6.43
N VAL A 290 -26.27 -16.80 -5.45
CA VAL A 290 -25.09 -15.93 -5.24
C VAL A 290 -23.84 -16.77 -5.00
N LYS A 291 -23.94 -17.82 -4.17
CA LYS A 291 -22.81 -18.74 -3.91
C LYS A 291 -22.35 -19.48 -5.16
N GLU A 292 -23.28 -19.88 -6.03
CA GLU A 292 -22.96 -20.52 -7.30
C GLU A 292 -22.30 -19.53 -8.27
N MET A 293 -22.77 -18.28 -8.33
CA MET A 293 -22.15 -17.22 -9.13
C MET A 293 -20.74 -16.87 -8.66
N GLU A 294 -20.50 -16.83 -7.34
CA GLU A 294 -19.16 -16.63 -6.79
C GLU A 294 -18.20 -17.75 -7.20
N ARG A 295 -18.66 -19.01 -7.17
CA ARG A 295 -17.89 -20.16 -7.66
C ARG A 295 -17.61 -20.06 -9.16
N ASN A 296 -18.61 -19.66 -9.95
CA ASN A 296 -18.44 -19.51 -11.40
C ASN A 296 -17.44 -18.40 -11.74
N ARG A 297 -17.48 -17.27 -11.03
CA ARG A 297 -16.48 -16.20 -11.12
C ARG A 297 -15.07 -16.72 -10.86
N GLU A 298 -14.88 -17.50 -9.80
CA GLU A 298 -13.57 -18.08 -9.46
C GLU A 298 -13.06 -19.05 -10.53
N ASN A 299 -13.94 -19.92 -11.04
CA ASN A 299 -13.60 -20.84 -12.13
C ASN A 299 -13.19 -20.07 -13.40
N GLU A 300 -13.95 -19.04 -13.79
CA GLU A 300 -13.65 -18.23 -14.98
C GLU A 300 -12.35 -17.44 -14.83
N LEU A 301 -12.06 -16.91 -13.64
CA LEU A 301 -10.77 -16.26 -13.34
C LEU A 301 -9.59 -17.24 -13.45
N LYS A 302 -9.78 -18.48 -12.99
CA LYS A 302 -8.76 -19.53 -13.08
C LYS A 302 -8.52 -19.97 -14.53
N ASP A 303 -9.57 -20.12 -15.32
CA ASP A 303 -9.47 -20.44 -16.74
C ASP A 303 -8.77 -19.33 -17.53
N LEU A 304 -9.07 -18.07 -17.21
CA LEU A 304 -8.38 -16.91 -17.76
C LEU A 304 -6.88 -16.95 -17.43
N GLU A 305 -6.51 -17.23 -16.17
CA GLU A 305 -5.11 -17.32 -15.74
C GLU A 305 -4.35 -18.41 -16.50
N ASN A 306 -4.92 -19.62 -16.59
CA ASN A 306 -4.33 -20.73 -17.34
C ASN A 306 -4.15 -20.39 -18.82
N SER A 307 -5.15 -19.75 -19.43
CA SER A 307 -5.12 -19.34 -20.84
C SER A 307 -4.03 -18.29 -21.11
N LEU A 308 -3.91 -17.28 -20.26
CA LEU A 308 -2.88 -16.25 -20.38
C LEU A 308 -1.48 -16.82 -20.12
N GLU A 309 -1.32 -17.73 -19.15
CA GLU A 309 -0.03 -18.37 -18.90
C GLU A 309 0.42 -19.23 -20.08
N PHE A 310 -0.51 -19.98 -20.70
CA PHE A 310 -0.22 -20.77 -21.90
C PHE A 310 0.24 -19.89 -23.06
N LYS A 311 -0.49 -18.80 -23.35
CA LYS A 311 -0.12 -17.84 -24.40
C LYS A 311 1.25 -17.18 -24.13
N ARG A 312 1.50 -16.78 -22.88
CA ARG A 312 2.79 -16.23 -22.44
C ARG A 312 3.95 -17.19 -22.73
N LYS A 313 3.79 -18.48 -22.37
CA LYS A 313 4.81 -19.51 -22.65
C LYS A 313 5.07 -19.65 -24.14
N GLN A 314 4.01 -19.72 -24.96
CA GLN A 314 4.12 -19.82 -26.41
C GLN A 314 4.85 -18.61 -27.04
N GLU A 315 4.61 -17.40 -26.55
CA GLU A 315 5.26 -16.17 -27.05
C GLU A 315 6.74 -16.12 -26.64
N ILE A 316 7.08 -16.55 -25.42
CA ILE A 316 8.47 -16.69 -24.97
C ILE A 316 9.22 -17.72 -25.82
N ASP A 317 8.60 -18.87 -26.11
CA ASP A 317 9.22 -19.90 -26.96
C ASP A 317 9.43 -19.40 -28.40
N SER A 318 8.48 -18.60 -28.91
CA SER A 318 8.61 -17.94 -30.22
C SER A 318 9.76 -16.93 -30.24
N LEU A 319 9.93 -16.16 -29.15
CA LEU A 319 11.06 -15.24 -28.98
C LEU A 319 12.40 -15.99 -28.94
N ARG A 320 12.48 -17.09 -28.18
CA ARG A 320 13.68 -17.94 -28.12
C ARG A 320 14.08 -18.48 -29.49
N LYS A 321 13.11 -18.99 -30.26
CA LYS A 321 13.32 -19.46 -31.64
C LYS A 321 13.82 -18.34 -32.56
N LYS A 322 13.23 -17.14 -32.47
CA LYS A 322 13.63 -15.98 -33.28
C LYS A 322 15.08 -15.54 -33.01
N MET A 323 15.55 -15.69 -31.78
CA MET A 323 16.92 -15.32 -31.38
C MET A 323 17.96 -16.43 -31.61
N GLY A 324 17.57 -17.59 -32.16
CA GLY A 324 18.47 -18.73 -32.33
C GLY A 324 18.89 -19.37 -31.01
N LEU A 325 18.13 -19.15 -29.93
CA LEU A 325 18.37 -19.70 -28.59
C LEU A 325 17.58 -21.01 -28.36
N SER A 326 16.92 -21.53 -29.39
CA SER A 326 16.29 -22.85 -29.33
C SER A 326 17.38 -23.90 -29.49
N SER A 327 17.74 -24.55 -28.38
CA SER A 327 18.52 -25.79 -28.37
C SER A 327 17.76 -26.96 -28.99
#